data_AF-A0A936BAW1-F1
#
_entry.id   AF-A0A936BAW1-F1
#
_cell.length_a   1.000
_cell.length_b   1.000
_cell.length_c   1.000
_cell.angle_alpha   90.00
_cell.angle_beta   90.00
_cell.angle_gamma   90.00
#
_symmetry.space_group_name_H-M   'P 1'
#
loop_
_entity.id
_entity.type
_entity.pdbx_description
1 polymer ?
#
loop_
_entity_poly.entity_id
_entity_poly.type
_entity_poly.pdbx_seq_one_letter_code
_entity_poly.pdbx_strand_id
1 'polypeptide(L)'
;MQAKAMMERGWETVEVAPPSESEAYVLEDILWGWLTPAEQTAVAQMLPRLAELNQREWELVDLLCQSYSGAAVAAHCYLARGTIDNYITNLFRQLGMPDQHGPLNRNLILLKTTQIYRLQQGVGC
;
A
#
# COMPACT_ATOMS: atom_id res chain seq x y z
N MET A 1 -7.44 14.00 -35.38
CA MET A 1 -8.30 14.75 -34.43
C MET A 1 -9.18 13.78 -33.63
N GLN A 2 -8.61 12.71 -33.04
CA GLN A 2 -9.36 11.66 -32.31
C GLN A 2 -8.72 11.24 -30.97
N ALA A 3 -7.54 11.77 -30.61
CA ALA A 3 -6.87 11.40 -29.35
C ALA A 3 -7.39 12.18 -28.12
N LYS A 4 -8.16 13.26 -28.31
CA LYS A 4 -8.60 14.14 -27.22
C LYS A 4 -9.89 13.68 -26.51
N ALA A 5 -10.68 12.81 -27.14
CA ALA A 5 -11.96 12.34 -26.59
C ALA A 5 -11.83 11.14 -25.61
N MET A 6 -10.64 10.52 -25.51
CA MET A 6 -10.45 9.31 -24.70
C MET A 6 -9.95 9.61 -23.28
N MET A 7 -9.50 10.84 -23.00
CA MET A 7 -8.99 11.27 -21.68
C MET A 7 -10.06 11.89 -20.75
N GLU A 8 -11.29 12.09 -21.23
CA GLU A 8 -12.37 12.73 -20.43
C GLU A 8 -13.28 11.73 -19.70
N ARG A 9 -12.99 10.42 -19.76
CA ARG A 9 -13.62 9.47 -18.83
C ARG A 9 -12.96 9.64 -17.48
N GLY A 10 -13.50 10.58 -16.70
CA GLY A 10 -13.32 10.60 -15.26
C GLY A 10 -13.50 9.18 -14.75
N TRP A 11 -12.54 8.74 -13.95
CA TRP A 11 -12.63 7.56 -13.12
C TRP A 11 -13.87 7.77 -12.24
N GLU A 12 -15.03 7.31 -12.70
CA GLU A 12 -16.19 7.18 -11.84
C GLU A 12 -15.73 6.29 -10.69
N THR A 13 -15.84 6.79 -9.47
CA THR A 13 -15.63 6.01 -8.26
C THR A 13 -16.66 4.90 -8.29
N VAL A 14 -16.25 3.74 -8.82
CA VAL A 14 -17.03 2.52 -8.69
C VAL A 14 -16.99 2.23 -7.19
N GLU A 15 -18.10 2.46 -6.50
CA GLU A 15 -18.33 1.89 -5.18
C GLU A 15 -18.29 0.38 -5.36
N VAL A 16 -17.13 -0.20 -5.13
CA VAL A 16 -16.95 -1.65 -5.10
C VAL A 16 -17.48 -2.08 -3.74
N ALA A 17 -18.62 -2.80 -3.74
CA ALA A 17 -19.12 -3.40 -2.51
C ALA A 17 -18.01 -4.27 -1.88
N PRO A 18 -17.82 -4.24 -0.55
CA PRO A 18 -16.84 -5.08 0.10
C PRO A 18 -17.06 -6.54 -0.30
N PRO A 19 -15.99 -7.31 -0.61
CA PRO A 19 -16.14 -8.72 -0.94
C PRO A 19 -16.83 -9.46 0.20
N SER A 20 -17.66 -10.45 -0.13
CA SER A 20 -18.19 -11.41 0.85
C SER A 20 -17.04 -12.13 1.57
N GLU A 21 -17.28 -12.72 2.75
CA GLU A 21 -16.24 -13.48 3.48
C GLU A 21 -15.59 -14.57 2.61
N SER A 22 -16.38 -15.23 1.75
CA SER A 22 -15.88 -16.21 0.79
C SER A 22 -15.02 -15.60 -0.32
N GLU A 23 -15.35 -14.40 -0.79
CA GLU A 23 -14.57 -13.71 -1.83
C GLU A 23 -13.27 -13.12 -1.26
N ALA A 24 -13.29 -12.62 -0.02
CA ALA A 24 -12.10 -12.13 0.66
C ALA A 24 -11.06 -13.25 0.85
N TYR A 25 -11.51 -14.45 1.24
CA TYR A 25 -10.65 -15.63 1.37
C TYR A 25 -10.04 -16.05 0.02
N VAL A 26 -10.84 -16.06 -1.06
CA VAL A 26 -10.35 -16.38 -2.41
C VAL A 26 -9.34 -15.32 -2.89
N LEU A 27 -9.59 -14.04 -2.63
CA LEU A 27 -8.67 -12.96 -2.98
C LEU A 27 -7.36 -13.06 -2.20
N GLU A 28 -7.40 -13.41 -0.92
CA GLU A 28 -6.20 -13.64 -0.11
C GLU A 28 -5.35 -14.79 -0.68
N ASP A 29 -5.95 -15.94 -0.95
CA ASP A 29 -5.26 -17.12 -1.51
C ASP A 29 -4.65 -16.83 -2.89
N ILE A 30 -5.38 -16.09 -3.74
CA ILE A 30 -4.90 -15.67 -5.05
C ILE A 30 -3.74 -14.68 -4.92
N LEU A 31 -3.90 -13.66 -4.06
CA LEU A 31 -2.87 -12.65 -3.83
C LEU A 31 -1.60 -13.29 -3.28
N TRP A 32 -1.74 -14.22 -2.33
CA TRP A 32 -0.62 -14.97 -1.77
C TRP A 32 0.06 -15.84 -2.82
N GLY A 33 -0.71 -16.53 -3.66
CA GLY A 33 -0.21 -17.39 -4.74
C GLY A 33 0.52 -16.66 -5.86
N TRP A 34 0.31 -15.35 -6.03
CA TRP A 34 1.01 -14.51 -7.03
C TRP A 34 2.31 -13.88 -6.53
N LEU A 35 2.61 -14.03 -5.24
CA LEU A 35 3.86 -13.54 -4.67
C LEU A 35 5.01 -14.49 -4.97
N THR A 36 6.16 -13.95 -5.38
CA THR A 36 7.40 -14.74 -5.39
C THR A 36 7.79 -15.14 -3.95
N PRO A 37 8.59 -16.20 -3.72
CA PRO A 37 8.99 -16.61 -2.36
C PRO A 37 9.65 -15.49 -1.54
N ALA A 38 10.42 -14.61 -2.19
CA ALA A 38 11.02 -13.44 -1.55
C ALA A 38 9.95 -12.41 -1.12
N GLU A 39 8.93 -12.21 -1.96
CA GLU A 39 7.80 -11.34 -1.62
C GLU A 39 6.94 -11.93 -0.50
N GLN A 40 6.65 -13.23 -0.52
CA GLN A 40 5.91 -13.91 0.56
C GLN A 40 6.61 -13.73 1.92
N THR A 41 7.94 -13.90 1.94
CA THR A 41 8.74 -13.69 3.15
C THR A 41 8.63 -12.25 3.66
N ALA A 42 8.73 -11.28 2.74
CA ALA A 42 8.65 -9.87 3.09
C ALA A 42 7.25 -9.45 3.57
N VAL A 43 6.19 -9.96 2.93
CA VAL A 43 4.80 -9.72 3.34
C VAL A 43 4.55 -10.35 4.72
N ALA A 44 4.93 -11.61 4.93
CA ALA A 44 4.78 -12.30 6.22
C ALA A 44 5.47 -11.54 7.37
N GLN A 45 6.64 -10.95 7.10
CA GLN A 45 7.37 -10.15 8.08
C GLN A 45 6.68 -8.80 8.38
N MET A 46 6.11 -8.16 7.35
CA MET A 46 5.51 -6.83 7.45
C MET A 46 4.10 -6.87 8.06
N LEU A 47 3.32 -7.91 7.78
CA LEU A 47 1.91 -8.05 8.16
C LEU A 47 1.62 -7.77 9.66
N PRO A 48 2.31 -8.41 10.64
CA PRO A 48 2.03 -8.14 12.05
C PRO A 48 2.38 -6.71 12.47
N ARG A 49 3.31 -6.05 11.78
CA ARG A 49 3.76 -4.69 12.08
C ARG A 49 2.79 -3.63 11.55
N LEU A 50 2.00 -3.95 10.52
CA LEU A 50 0.91 -3.07 10.07
C LEU A 50 -0.15 -2.89 11.17
N ALA A 51 -0.44 -3.95 11.93
CA ALA A 51 -1.38 -3.89 13.04
C ALA A 51 -0.93 -2.96 14.19
N GLU A 52 0.37 -2.64 14.27
CA GLU A 52 0.97 -1.79 15.29
C GLU A 52 1.04 -0.32 14.87
N LEU A 53 0.69 0.01 13.62
CA LEU A 53 0.78 1.38 13.12
C LEU A 53 -0.24 2.28 13.82
N ASN A 54 0.22 3.48 14.18
CA ASN A 54 -0.68 4.53 14.64
C ASN A 54 -1.41 5.23 13.48
N GLN A 55 -2.37 6.09 13.81
CA GLN A 55 -3.20 6.79 12.83
C GLN A 55 -2.38 7.57 11.78
N ARG A 56 -1.33 8.28 12.19
CA ARG A 56 -0.48 9.07 11.26
C ARG A 56 0.37 8.19 10.36
N GLU A 57 0.80 7.04 10.87
CA GLU A 57 1.54 6.07 10.07
C GLU A 57 0.63 5.43 9.02
N TRP A 58 -0.63 5.13 9.37
CA TRP A 58 -1.63 4.69 8.41
C TRP A 58 -1.93 5.73 7.33
N GLU A 59 -2.08 7.01 7.69
CA GLU A 59 -2.23 8.10 6.71
C GLU A 59 -1.05 8.13 5.71
N LEU A 60 0.17 7.94 6.20
CA LEU A 60 1.36 7.87 5.35
C LEU A 60 1.35 6.63 4.46
N VAL A 61 0.97 5.45 4.99
CA VAL A 61 0.80 4.22 4.20
C VAL A 61 -0.22 4.41 3.07
N ASP A 62 -1.36 5.03 3.36
CA ASP A 62 -2.40 5.26 2.36
C ASP A 62 -1.93 6.14 1.20
N LEU A 63 -1.16 7.19 1.50
CA LEU A 63 -0.55 8.03 0.47
C LEU A 63 0.52 7.27 -0.34
N LEU A 64 1.33 6.44 0.32
CA LEU A 64 2.34 5.64 -0.36
C LEU A 64 1.73 4.56 -1.27
N CYS A 65 0.65 3.90 -0.83
CA CYS A 65 -0.10 2.93 -1.62
C CYS A 65 -0.77 3.57 -2.85
N GLN A 66 -1.14 4.84 -2.78
CA GLN A 66 -1.62 5.64 -3.91
C GLN A 66 -0.48 6.12 -4.85
N SER A 67 0.77 5.70 -4.60
CA SER A 67 1.95 6.07 -5.39
C SER A 67 2.26 7.57 -5.39
N TYR A 68 1.87 8.32 -4.35
CA TYR A 68 2.29 9.71 -4.21
C TYR A 68 3.82 9.81 -4.08
N SER A 69 4.40 10.80 -4.77
CA SER A 69 5.82 11.13 -4.56
C SER A 69 6.03 11.71 -3.16
N GLY A 70 7.23 11.59 -2.59
CA GLY A 70 7.49 12.19 -1.26
C GLY A 70 7.27 13.72 -1.19
N ALA A 71 7.26 14.43 -2.32
CA ALA A 71 6.97 15.86 -2.38
C ALA A 71 5.46 16.10 -2.30
N ALA A 72 4.68 15.23 -2.96
CA ALA A 72 3.23 15.25 -2.82
C ALA A 72 2.82 14.83 -1.41
N VAL A 73 3.40 13.77 -0.86
CA VAL A 73 3.19 13.36 0.55
C VAL A 73 3.51 14.53 1.50
N ALA A 74 4.65 15.21 1.31
CA ALA A 74 5.00 16.38 2.10
C ALA A 74 3.97 17.52 2.01
N ALA A 75 3.42 17.76 0.82
CA ALA A 75 2.34 18.72 0.65
C ALA A 75 1.05 18.28 1.37
N HIS A 76 0.66 17.01 1.27
CA HIS A 76 -0.52 16.45 1.96
C HIS A 76 -0.39 16.50 3.49
N CYS A 77 0.82 16.29 4.01
CA CYS A 77 1.09 16.30 5.45
C CYS A 77 1.45 17.70 5.99
N TYR A 78 1.57 18.72 5.13
CA TYR A 78 2.06 20.06 5.49
C TYR A 78 3.45 20.05 6.16
N LEU A 79 4.34 19.20 5.67
CA LEU A 79 5.70 19.01 6.21
C LEU A 79 6.77 19.33 5.17
N ALA A 80 8.00 19.55 5.64
CA ALA A 80 9.14 19.68 4.75
C ALA A 80 9.49 18.33 4.10
N ARG A 81 9.99 18.37 2.85
CA ARG A 81 10.33 17.16 2.09
C ARG A 81 11.30 16.24 2.85
N GLY A 82 12.38 16.80 3.40
CA GLY A 82 13.36 16.01 4.16
C GLY A 82 12.79 15.37 5.43
N THR A 83 11.77 15.99 6.04
CA THR A 83 11.05 15.40 7.18
C THR A 83 10.26 14.18 6.73
N ILE A 84 9.55 14.27 5.61
CA ILE A 84 8.81 13.13 5.05
C ILE A 84 9.74 12.01 4.59
N ASP A 85 10.86 12.31 3.95
CA ASP A 85 11.82 11.27 3.55
C ASP A 85 12.35 10.50 4.77
N ASN A 86 12.62 11.21 5.87
CA ASN A 86 12.98 10.58 7.15
C ASN A 86 11.83 9.75 7.74
N TYR A 87 10.59 10.24 7.66
CA TYR A 87 9.42 9.52 8.16
C TYR A 87 9.17 8.24 7.37
N ILE A 88 9.23 8.30 6.03
CA ILE A 88 9.10 7.13 5.15
C ILE A 88 10.21 6.12 5.45
N THR A 89 11.44 6.58 5.63
CA THR A 89 12.57 5.70 5.97
C THR A 89 12.36 4.99 7.30
N ASN A 90 11.91 5.72 8.32
CA ASN A 90 11.64 5.15 9.64
C ASN A 90 10.43 4.19 9.62
N LEU A 91 9.36 4.55 8.91
CA LEU A 91 8.19 3.70 8.69
C LEU A 91 8.60 2.37 8.06
N PHE A 92 9.35 2.39 6.96
CA PHE A 92 9.82 1.16 6.32
C PHE A 92 10.74 0.33 7.22
N ARG A 93 11.57 0.97 8.06
CA ARG A 93 12.38 0.26 9.06
C ARG A 93 11.50 -0.42 10.12
N GLN A 94 10.49 0.28 10.64
CA GLN A 94 9.51 -0.26 11.59
C GLN A 94 8.77 -1.45 10.98
N LEU A 95 8.34 -1.33 9.73
CA LEU A 95 7.69 -2.37 8.94
C LEU A 95 8.62 -3.53 8.51
N GLY A 96 9.91 -3.49 8.89
CA GLY A 96 10.84 -4.60 8.66
C GLY A 96 11.51 -4.60 7.30
N MET A 97 11.38 -3.52 6.55
CA MET A 97 11.87 -3.39 5.19
C MET A 97 12.83 -2.20 5.02
N PRO A 98 14.01 -2.20 5.66
CA PRO A 98 14.99 -1.13 5.49
C PRO A 98 15.47 -1.02 4.03
N ASP A 99 16.14 0.09 3.67
CA ASP A 99 16.64 0.38 2.31
C ASP A 99 17.39 -0.78 1.63
N GLN A 100 18.04 -1.65 2.40
CA GLN A 100 18.87 -2.76 1.91
C GLN A 100 18.12 -4.10 1.73
N HIS A 101 16.79 -4.11 1.56
CA HIS A 101 15.98 -5.33 1.46
C HIS A 101 16.10 -6.09 0.12
N GLY A 102 17.23 -5.95 -0.58
CA GLY A 102 17.49 -6.60 -1.88
C GLY A 102 16.75 -5.95 -3.05
N PRO A 103 16.36 -6.71 -4.09
CA PRO A 103 15.75 -6.19 -5.31
C PRO A 103 14.25 -5.88 -5.18
N LEU A 104 13.66 -6.06 -3.99
CA LEU A 104 12.21 -5.89 -3.80
C LEU A 104 11.82 -4.41 -3.85
N ASN A 105 10.78 -4.11 -4.63
CA ASN A 105 10.19 -2.78 -4.65
C ASN A 105 9.34 -2.58 -3.39
N ARG A 106 9.83 -1.77 -2.44
CA ARG A 106 9.19 -1.56 -1.14
C ARG A 106 7.76 -1.03 -1.22
N ASN A 107 7.48 -0.14 -2.16
CA ASN A 107 6.13 0.40 -2.33
C ASN A 107 5.17 -0.68 -2.83
N LEU A 108 5.64 -1.56 -3.73
CA LEU A 108 4.84 -2.69 -4.19
C LEU A 108 4.57 -3.69 -3.05
N ILE A 109 5.57 -3.99 -2.21
CA ILE A 109 5.34 -4.86 -1.05
C ILE A 109 4.41 -4.21 -0.04
N LEU A 110 4.56 -2.90 0.21
CA LEU A 110 3.66 -2.16 1.09
C LEU A 110 2.21 -2.23 0.61
N LEU A 111 1.98 -2.01 -0.70
CA LEU A 111 0.66 -2.10 -1.31
C LEU A 111 0.07 -3.51 -1.16
N LYS A 112 0.83 -4.54 -1.52
CA LYS A 112 0.41 -5.95 -1.42
C LYS A 112 0.08 -6.35 0.02
N THR A 113 0.97 -6.03 0.96
CA THR A 113 0.77 -6.32 2.39
C THR A 113 -0.45 -5.59 2.94
N THR A 114 -0.63 -4.32 2.57
CA THR A 114 -1.78 -3.52 3.00
C THR A 114 -3.09 -4.08 2.48
N GLN A 115 -3.12 -4.53 1.22
CA GLN A 115 -4.30 -5.16 0.63
C GLN A 115 -4.67 -6.46 1.35
N ILE A 116 -3.69 -7.33 1.60
CA ILE A 116 -3.89 -8.58 2.36
C ILE A 116 -4.40 -8.26 3.77
N TYR A 117 -3.77 -7.31 4.46
CA TYR A 117 -4.18 -6.89 5.80
C TYR A 117 -5.64 -6.40 5.83
N ARG A 118 -6.05 -5.54 4.89
CA ARG A 118 -7.42 -5.02 4.81
C ARG A 118 -8.45 -6.12 4.56
N LEU A 119 -8.14 -7.07 3.67
CA LEU A 119 -8.97 -8.23 3.41
C LEU A 119 -9.16 -9.09 4.68
N GLN A 120 -8.10 -9.32 5.44
CA GLN A 120 -8.16 -10.07 6.71
C GLN A 120 -8.99 -9.36 7.80
N GLN A 121 -9.02 -8.02 7.80
CA GLN A 121 -9.83 -7.25 8.75
C GLN A 121 -11.29 -7.08 8.31
N GLY A 122 -11.69 -7.62 7.15
CA GLY A 122 -13.03 -7.41 6.58
C GLY A 122 -13.32 -5.95 6.20
N VAL A 123 -12.27 -5.13 6.05
CA VAL A 123 -12.39 -3.73 5.65
C VAL A 123 -12.31 -3.70 4.12
N GLY A 124 -13.47 -3.49 3.48
CA GLY A 124 -13.57 -3.33 2.03
C GLY A 124 -12.64 -2.24 1.49
N CYS A 125 -12.19 -2.45 0.27
CA CYS A 125 -11.28 -1.58 -0.49
C CYS A 125 -11.84 -0.18 -0.71
#